data_AF-A0A7V3K3G8-F1
#
_entry.id   AF-A0A7V3K3G8-F1
#
_cell.length_a   1.000
_cell.length_b   1.000
_cell.length_c   1.000
_cell.angle_alpha   90.00
_cell.angle_beta   90.00
_cell.angle_gamma   90.00
#
_symmetry.space_group_name_H-M   'P 1'
#
loop_
_entity.id
_entity.type
_entity.pdbx_description
1 polymer ?
#
loop_
_entity_poly.entity_id
_entity_poly.type
_entity_poly.pdbx_seq_one_letter_code
_entity_poly.pdbx_strand_id
1 'polypeptide(L)' 'MPAERPFILLTNDDGIRSPGLRAAVEAVLDLGEVLVVAPRDQQTG' A
#
# COMPACT_ATOMS: atom_id res chain seq x y z
N MET A 1 1.16 24.72 -13.36
CA MET A 1 0.58 24.12 -12.13
C MET A 1 1.60 23.12 -11.60
N PRO A 2 1.91 23.07 -10.30
CA PRO A 2 2.64 21.93 -9.76
C PRO A 2 1.88 20.65 -10.13
N ALA A 3 2.60 19.57 -10.47
CA ALA A 3 1.94 18.28 -10.60
C ALA A 3 1.33 17.93 -9.24
N GLU A 4 0.02 17.66 -9.22
CA GLU A 4 -0.67 17.24 -8.01
C GLU A 4 -0.03 15.94 -7.50
N ARG A 5 0.20 15.84 -6.18
CA ARG A 5 0.80 14.62 -5.62
C ARG A 5 -0.15 13.45 -5.93
N PRO A 6 0.36 12.32 -6.44
CA PRO A 6 -0.49 11.19 -6.79
C PRO A 6 -1.13 10.59 -5.53
N PHE A 7 -2.37 10.12 -5.68
CA PHE A 7 -3.07 9.33 -4.67
C PHE A 7 -2.93 7.85 -5.00
N ILE A 8 -2.32 7.08 -4.11
CA ILE A 8 -1.87 5.70 -4.34
C ILE A 8 -2.69 4.76 -3.46
N LEU A 9 -3.44 3.84 -4.08
CA LEU A 9 -4.04 2.70 -3.39
C LEU A 9 -3.08 1.53 -3.40
N LEU A 10 -2.71 1.04 -2.22
CA LEU A 10 -1.88 -0.16 -2.05
C LEU A 10 -2.65 -1.28 -1.35
N THR A 11 -2.57 -2.49 -1.90
CA THR A 11 -3.25 -3.69 -1.42
C THR A 11 -2.40 -4.94 -1.65
N ASN A 12 -2.76 -6.04 -1.00
CA ASN A 12 -2.20 -7.38 -1.20
C ASN A 12 -3.21 -8.46 -0.78
N ASP A 13 -2.87 -9.72 -1.02
CA ASP A 13 -3.62 -10.91 -0.58
C ASP A 13 -3.08 -11.51 0.72
N ASP A 14 -1.79 -11.31 1.07
CA ASP A 14 -1.22 -11.83 2.33
C ASP A 14 -1.83 -11.22 3.61
N GLY A 15 -2.48 -10.05 3.48
CA GLY A 15 -3.17 -9.35 4.55
C GLY A 15 -2.42 -8.19 5.17
N ILE A 16 -3.12 -7.42 6.01
CA ILE A 16 -2.71 -6.12 6.56
C ILE A 16 -1.46 -6.20 7.45
N ARG A 17 -1.15 -7.38 7.99
CA ARG A 17 0.04 -7.63 8.81
C ARG A 17 1.24 -8.12 8.00
N SER A 18 1.13 -8.21 6.67
CA SER A 18 2.21 -8.69 5.82
C SER A 18 3.44 -7.78 5.89
N PRO A 19 4.65 -8.36 6.14
CA PRO A 19 5.89 -7.58 6.09
C PRO A 19 6.17 -7.05 4.68
N GLY A 20 5.74 -7.76 3.64
CA GLY A 20 5.87 -7.32 2.25
C GLY A 20 5.02 -6.09 1.93
N LEU A 21 3.76 -6.07 2.41
CA LEU A 21 2.90 -4.89 2.29
C LEU A 21 3.52 -3.67 2.97
N ARG A 22 4.06 -3.86 4.18
CA ARG A 22 4.71 -2.78 4.91
C ARG A 22 5.92 -2.21 4.15
N ALA A 23 6.79 -3.07 3.64
CA ALA A 23 7.94 -2.64 2.86
C ALA A 23 7.52 -1.89 1.59
N ALA A 24 6.45 -2.33 0.92
CA ALA A 24 5.91 -1.67 -0.25
C ALA A 24 5.33 -0.28 0.08
N VAL A 25 4.64 -0.12 1.22
CA VAL A 25 4.20 1.20 1.70
C VAL A 25 5.42 2.10 1.90
N GLU A 26 6.42 1.65 2.66
CA GLU A 26 7.64 2.42 2.97
C GLU A 26 8.37 2.88 1.70
N ALA A 27 8.37 2.06 0.64
CA ALA A 27 9.01 2.38 -0.64
C ALA A 27 8.27 3.44 -1.49
N VAL A 28 7.00 3.72 -1.21
CA VAL A 28 6.17 4.64 -2.03
C VAL A 28 5.65 5.87 -1.26
N LEU A 29 5.97 5.98 0.04
CA LEU A 29 5.51 7.09 0.90
C LEU A 29 5.96 8.48 0.42
N ASP A 30 7.12 8.58 -0.23
CA ASP A 30 7.64 9.84 -0.77
C ASP A 30 7.01 10.20 -2.12
N LEU A 31 6.49 9.21 -2.86
CA LEU A 31 5.89 9.39 -4.18
C LEU A 31 4.54 10.09 -4.13
N GLY A 32 3.75 9.95 -3.06
CA GLY A 32 2.37 10.45 -3.02
C GLY A 32 1.65 10.29 -1.68
N GLU A 33 0.34 10.54 -1.69
CA GLU A 33 -0.55 10.20 -0.59
C GLU A 33 -0.98 8.74 -0.72
N VAL A 34 -0.80 7.94 0.33
CA VAL A 34 -0.98 6.48 0.28
C VAL A 34 -2.19 6.05 1.12
N LEU A 35 -3.12 5.34 0.48
CA LEU A 35 -4.21 4.61 1.12
C LEU A 35 -3.91 3.11 1.08
N VAL A 36 -3.91 2.46 2.24
CA VAL A 36 -3.68 1.01 2.34
C VAL A 36 -5.00 0.30 2.65
N VAL A 37 -5.35 -0.69 1.83
CA VAL A 37 -6.50 -1.57 2.06
C VAL A 37 -6.07 -3.01 1.83
N ALA A 38 -6.19 -3.87 2.83
CA ALA A 38 -5.78 -5.27 2.74
C ALA A 38 -6.68 -6.14 3.64
N PRO A 39 -6.80 -7.46 3.36
CA PRO A 39 -7.60 -8.35 4.20
C PRO A 39 -6.99 -8.48 5.60
N ARG A 40 -7.82 -8.83 6.59
CA ARG A 40 -7.35 -9.03 7.98
C ARG A 40 -6.35 -10.18 8.10
N ASP A 41 -6.58 -11.22 7.32
CA ASP A 41 -5.87 -12.49 7.32
C ASP A 41 -5.58 -12.92 5.87
N GLN A 42 -4.55 -13.75 5.68
CA GLN A 42 -4.05 -14.18 4.37
C GLN A 42 -5.15 -14.83 3.52
N GLN A 43 -5.21 -14.44 2.24
CA GLN A 43 -6.17 -14.88 1.24
C GLN A 43 -5.51 -15.56 0.03
N THR A 44 -4.28 -16.04 0.19
CA THR A 44 -3.59 -16.82 -0.84
C THR A 44 -4.34 -18.12 -1.09
N GLY A 45 -4.68 -18.38 -2.35
CA GLY A 45 -5.33 -19.61 -2.82
C GLY A 45 -4.34 -20.75 -3.05
#